data_AF-A0A2C9LRT9-F1
#
_entry.id   AF-A0A2C9LRT9-F1
#
_cell.length_a   1.000
_cell.length_b   1.000
_cell.length_c   1.000
_cell.angle_alpha   90.00
_cell.angle_beta   90.00
_cell.angle_gamma   90.00
#
_symmetry.space_group_name_H-M   'P 1'
#
loop_
_entity.id
_entity.type
_entity.pdbx_description
1 polymer ?
#
loop_
_entity_poly.entity_id
_entity_poly.type
_entity_poly.pdbx_seq_one_letter_code
_entity_poly.pdbx_strand_id
1 'polypeptide(L)'
;MDHNRVLIIPSATLEDQGIYTCTVTRSSSARDEKSVDLKLGAKPFFIKPLRDQHADIGSPLTWRCDARASPAAIYQWYRNGELVQTNDETFIK
;
A
#
# COMPACT_ATOMS: atom_id res chain seq x y z
N MET A 1 -33.76 -7.96 9.61
CA MET A 1 -33.51 -7.77 8.17
C MET A 1 -33.14 -6.32 7.94
N ASP A 2 -32.05 -6.06 7.23
CA ASP A 2 -31.47 -4.71 7.19
C ASP A 2 -32.08 -3.80 6.12
N HIS A 3 -33.07 -4.25 5.34
CA HIS A 3 -33.76 -3.45 4.31
C HIS A 3 -32.82 -2.73 3.35
N ASN A 4 -31.72 -3.38 2.94
CA ASN A 4 -30.66 -2.80 2.08
C ASN A 4 -29.99 -1.54 2.64
N ARG A 5 -30.09 -1.31 3.95
CA ARG A 5 -29.45 -0.16 4.63
C ARG A 5 -27.98 -0.38 4.93
N VAL A 6 -27.47 -1.61 4.75
CA VAL A 6 -26.12 -2.01 5.12
C VAL A 6 -25.44 -2.66 3.92
N LEU A 7 -24.29 -2.10 3.53
CA LEU A 7 -23.35 -2.71 2.59
C LEU A 7 -22.17 -3.27 3.39
N ILE A 8 -21.90 -4.56 3.24
CA ILE A 8 -20.77 -5.24 3.90
C ILE A 8 -19.82 -5.72 2.80
N ILE A 9 -18.55 -5.33 2.92
CA ILE A 9 -17.44 -5.87 2.12
C ILE A 9 -16.60 -6.74 3.08
N PRO A 10 -16.81 -8.07 3.12
CA PRO A 10 -16.22 -8.93 4.16
C PRO A 10 -14.70 -9.00 4.13
N SER A 11 -14.09 -8.78 2.96
CA SER A 11 -12.64 -8.84 2.75
C SER A 11 -12.26 -7.78 1.74
N ALA A 12 -12.28 -6.52 2.17
CA ALA A 12 -11.95 -5.38 1.33
C ALA A 12 -10.49 -5.45 0.85
N THR A 13 -10.30 -5.15 -0.41
CA THR A 13 -9.03 -5.12 -1.14
C THR A 13 -8.78 -3.73 -1.71
N LEU A 14 -7.58 -3.47 -2.24
CA LEU A 14 -7.28 -2.17 -2.87
C LEU A 14 -8.17 -1.89 -4.10
N GLU A 15 -8.78 -2.93 -4.69
CA GLU A 15 -9.70 -2.81 -5.83
C GLU A 15 -11.09 -2.30 -5.42
N ASP A 16 -11.45 -2.40 -4.13
CA ASP A 16 -12.70 -1.88 -3.57
C ASP A 16 -12.64 -0.36 -3.29
N GLN A 17 -11.53 0.32 -3.59
CA GLN A 17 -11.47 1.76 -3.44
C GLN A 17 -12.36 2.47 -4.47
N GLY A 18 -12.96 3.58 -4.05
CA GLY A 18 -13.77 4.40 -4.94
C GLY A 18 -14.89 5.14 -4.23
N ILE A 19 -15.73 5.80 -5.03
CA ILE A 19 -16.86 6.57 -4.53
C ILE A 19 -18.07 5.64 -4.36
N TYR A 20 -18.55 5.52 -3.13
CA TYR A 20 -19.78 4.83 -2.78
C TYR A 20 -20.89 5.85 -2.56
N THR A 21 -22.04 5.65 -3.19
CA THR A 21 -23.21 6.52 -3.05
C THR A 21 -24.39 5.73 -2.49
N CYS A 22 -24.92 6.17 -1.35
CA CYS A 22 -26.18 5.69 -0.82
C CYS A 22 -27.32 6.58 -1.31
N THR A 23 -28.31 6.00 -1.98
CA THR A 23 -29.50 6.71 -2.44
C THR A 23 -30.71 6.21 -1.66
N VAL A 24 -31.47 7.14 -1.08
CA VAL A 24 -32.70 6.84 -0.32
C VAL A 24 -33.88 7.42 -1.10
N THR A 25 -34.89 6.60 -1.38
CA THR A 25 -36.11 7.03 -2.08
C THR A 25 -37.36 6.76 -1.26
N ARG A 26 -38.26 7.74 -1.20
CA ARG A 26 -39.63 7.59 -0.69
C ARG A 26 -40.55 7.94 -1.85
N SER A 27 -41.19 6.92 -2.43
CA SER A 27 -41.90 6.99 -3.73
C SER A 27 -41.01 7.52 -4.88
N SER A 28 -41.55 7.64 -6.10
CA SER A 28 -40.78 8.05 -7.28
C SER A 28 -40.34 9.52 -7.25
N SER A 29 -40.80 10.33 -6.29
CA SER A 29 -40.62 11.78 -6.28
C SER A 29 -39.72 12.33 -5.17
N ALA A 30 -39.51 11.62 -4.04
CA ALA A 30 -38.60 12.06 -2.99
C ALA A 30 -37.34 11.19 -2.95
N ARG A 31 -36.18 11.81 -3.21
CA ARG A 31 -34.86 11.16 -3.25
C ARG A 31 -33.85 12.02 -2.49
N ASP A 32 -32.99 11.38 -1.71
CA ASP A 32 -31.77 11.98 -1.15
C ASP A 32 -30.58 11.06 -1.41
N GLU A 33 -29.38 11.62 -1.49
CA GLU A 33 -28.16 10.86 -1.70
C GLU A 33 -26.95 11.44 -0.96
N LYS A 34 -26.09 10.53 -0.52
CA LYS A 34 -24.79 10.87 0.08
C LYS A 34 -23.70 9.97 -0.48
N SER A 35 -22.56 10.58 -0.77
CA SER A 35 -21.39 9.89 -1.31
C SER A 35 -20.22 9.97 -0.34
N VAL A 36 -19.40 8.92 -0.33
CA VAL A 36 -18.13 8.83 0.41
C VAL A 36 -17.05 8.23 -0.50
N ASP A 37 -15.84 8.75 -0.42
CA ASP A 37 -14.67 8.21 -1.10
C ASP A 37 -13.94 7.22 -0.17
N LEU A 38 -14.02 5.93 -0.47
CA LEU A 38 -13.37 4.87 0.29
C LEU A 38 -11.90 4.78 -0.14
N LYS A 39 -11.00 5.10 0.79
CA LYS A 39 -9.55 4.92 0.64
C LYS A 39 -9.08 3.77 1.52
N LEU A 40 -8.34 2.85 0.92
CA LEU A 40 -7.83 1.66 1.59
C LEU A 40 -6.30 1.64 1.55
N GLY A 41 -5.70 1.40 2.70
CA GLY A 41 -4.27 1.19 2.84
C GLY A 41 -3.91 -0.28 2.76
N ALA A 42 -2.67 -0.55 2.37
CA ALA A 42 -2.08 -1.88 2.43
C ALA A 42 -0.74 -1.80 3.17
N LYS A 43 -0.59 -2.64 4.20
CA LYS A 43 0.69 -2.78 4.90
C LYS A 43 1.79 -3.21 3.91
N PRO A 44 3.04 -2.73 4.06
CA PRO A 44 4.12 -3.17 3.22
C PRO A 44 4.30 -4.69 3.28
N PHE A 45 4.50 -5.31 2.12
CA PHE A 45 4.92 -6.70 2.02
C PHE A 45 5.96 -6.85 0.91
N PHE A 46 6.98 -7.68 1.16
CA PHE A 46 8.04 -7.91 0.20
C PHE A 46 7.52 -8.70 -1.00
N ILE A 47 7.79 -8.16 -2.19
CA ILE A 47 7.70 -8.92 -3.45
C ILE A 47 9.08 -9.48 -3.77
N LYS A 48 10.13 -8.71 -3.49
CA LYS A 48 11.51 -9.17 -3.55
C LYS A 48 12.17 -8.88 -2.21
N PRO A 49 12.22 -9.88 -1.31
CA PRO A 49 12.91 -9.73 -0.03
C PRO A 49 14.41 -9.64 -0.25
N LEU A 50 15.11 -9.09 0.75
CA LEU A 50 16.55 -9.11 0.80
C LEU A 50 17.07 -10.56 0.84
N ARG A 51 18.18 -10.82 0.17
CA ARG A 51 18.82 -12.14 0.11
C ARG A 51 20.32 -12.00 0.27
N ASP A 52 20.92 -13.05 0.81
CA ASP A 52 22.36 -13.18 0.95
C ASP A 52 23.03 -13.18 -0.43
N GLN A 53 24.15 -12.49 -0.52
CA GLN A 53 24.98 -12.42 -1.73
C GLN A 53 26.44 -12.63 -1.35
N HIS A 54 27.20 -13.23 -2.25
CA HIS A 54 28.65 -13.37 -2.17
C HIS A 54 29.27 -12.52 -3.29
N ALA A 55 30.32 -11.79 -2.96
CA ALA A 55 31.01 -10.91 -3.89
C ALA A 55 32.51 -10.94 -3.62
N ASP A 56 33.31 -10.84 -4.68
CA ASP A 56 34.76 -10.77 -4.58
C ASP A 56 35.19 -9.37 -4.13
N ILE A 57 36.37 -9.29 -3.50
CA ILE A 57 36.95 -8.01 -3.09
C ILE A 57 37.12 -7.10 -4.31
N GLY A 58 36.59 -5.88 -4.20
CA GLY A 58 36.65 -4.86 -5.26
C GLY A 58 35.55 -5.00 -6.32
N SER A 59 34.71 -6.04 -6.24
CA SER A 59 33.53 -6.16 -7.12
C SER A 59 32.36 -5.31 -6.58
N PRO A 60 31.54 -4.72 -7.47
CA PRO A 60 30.35 -4.01 -7.04
C PRO A 60 29.29 -4.97 -6.50
N LEU A 61 28.68 -4.62 -5.38
CA LEU A 61 27.59 -5.37 -4.76
C LEU A 61 26.30 -4.53 -4.77
N THR A 62 25.18 -5.14 -5.15
CA THR A 62 23.88 -4.45 -5.19
C THR A 62 22.79 -5.31 -4.58
N TRP A 63 22.17 -4.80 -3.51
CA TRP A 63 20.94 -5.36 -2.99
C TRP A 63 19.73 -4.61 -3.54
N ARG A 64 18.67 -5.36 -3.81
CA ARG A 64 17.38 -4.82 -4.25
C ARG A 64 16.30 -5.29 -3.29
N CYS A 65 15.51 -4.34 -2.80
CA CYS A 65 14.38 -4.58 -1.91
C CYS A 65 13.14 -3.98 -2.57
N ASP A 66 12.20 -4.83 -3.00
CA ASP A 66 10.94 -4.39 -3.61
C ASP A 66 9.77 -4.80 -2.70
N ALA A 67 8.96 -3.84 -2.28
CA ALA A 67 7.73 -4.05 -1.53
C ALA A 67 6.53 -3.38 -2.21
N ARG A 68 5.33 -3.97 -2.04
CA ARG A 68 4.06 -3.31 -2.34
C ARG A 68 3.49 -2.74 -1.05
N ALA A 69 3.00 -1.51 -1.11
CA ALA A 69 2.34 -0.82 -0.01
C ALA A 69 1.41 0.27 -0.56
N SER A 70 0.40 0.65 0.23
CA SER A 70 -0.42 1.84 0.00
C SER A 70 -0.63 2.56 1.33
N PRO A 71 -0.16 3.82 1.50
CA PRO A 71 0.65 4.61 0.56
C PRO A 71 2.01 3.97 0.23
N ALA A 72 2.75 4.56 -0.72
CA ALA A 72 4.03 4.05 -1.17
C ALA A 72 5.01 3.80 0.00
N ALA A 73 5.74 2.69 -0.06
CA ALA A 73 6.69 2.31 0.97
C ALA A 73 7.91 3.24 0.96
N ILE A 74 8.47 3.48 2.15
CA ILE A 74 9.76 4.18 2.34
C ILE A 74 10.81 3.12 2.63
N TYR A 75 11.97 3.21 1.97
CA TYR A 75 13.06 2.27 2.12
C TYR A 75 14.21 2.90 2.89
N GLN A 76 14.75 2.16 3.85
CA GLN A 76 15.92 2.53 4.64
C GLN A 76 16.82 1.30 4.74
N TRP A 77 18.12 1.51 4.62
CA TRP A 77 19.11 0.44 4.68
C TRP A 77 19.86 0.48 6.01
N TYR A 78 20.10 -0.69 6.58
CA TYR A 78 20.81 -0.82 7.85
C TYR A 78 21.95 -1.81 7.69
N ARG A 79 23.13 -1.46 8.22
CA ARG A 79 24.28 -2.35 8.33
C ARG A 79 24.55 -2.57 9.81
N ASN A 80 24.41 -3.82 10.27
CA ASN A 80 24.60 -4.18 11.68
C ASN A 80 23.76 -3.35 12.65
N GLY A 81 22.55 -2.96 12.24
CA GLY A 81 21.63 -2.12 13.04
C GLY A 81 21.86 -0.61 12.91
N GLU A 82 22.90 -0.17 12.22
CA GLU A 82 23.17 1.26 11.99
C GLU A 82 22.59 1.72 10.65
N LEU A 83 21.93 2.88 10.64
CA LEU A 83 21.33 3.46 9.45
C LEU A 83 22.43 3.83 8.45
N VAL A 84 22.36 3.25 7.26
CA VAL A 84 23.20 3.62 6.12
C VAL A 84 22.60 4.88 5.50
N GLN A 85 23.38 5.97 5.49
CA GLN A 85 22.99 7.20 4.80
C GLN A 85 22.99 6.93 3.29
N THR A 86 21.81 6.77 2.71
CA THR A 86 21.61 6.65 1.27
C THR A 86 21.33 8.04 0.72
N ASN A 87 22.35 8.72 0.25
CA ASN A 87 22.22 9.86 -0.63
C ASN A 87 21.84 9.33 -2.04
N ASP A 88 21.11 10.12 -2.83
CA ASP A 88 20.67 9.74 -4.19
C ASP A 88 21.83 9.40 -5.16
N GLU A 89 23.09 9.62 -4.75
CA GLU A 89 24.32 9.27 -5.49
C GLU A 89 25.25 8.27 -4.77
N THR A 90 24.93 7.79 -3.57
CA THR A 90 25.82 6.87 -2.82
C THR A 90 25.64 5.42 -3.27
N PHE A 91 26.25 5.11 -4.41
CA PHE A 91 27.02 3.87 -4.49
C PHE A 91 28.14 3.97 -3.46
N ILE A 92 28.05 3.17 -2.39
CA ILE A 92 29.11 3.12 -1.39
C ILE A 92 30.37 2.62 -2.11
N LYS A 93 31.41 3.46 -2.07
CA LYS A 93 32.71 3.26 -2.69
C LYS A 93 33.39 1.96 -2.23
#